data_AF-A0A7W0ENZ4-F1
#
_entry.id   AF-A0A7W0ENZ4-F1
#
_cell.length_a   1.000
_cell.length_b   1.000
_cell.length_c   1.000
_cell.angle_alpha   90.00
_cell.angle_beta   90.00
_cell.angle_gamma   90.00
#
_symmetry.space_group_name_H-M   'P 1'
#
loop_
_entity.id
_entity.type
_entity.pdbx_description
1 polymer ?
#
loop_
_entity_poly.entity_id
_entity_poly.type
_entity_poly.pdbx_seq_one_letter_code
_entity_poly.pdbx_strand_id
1 'polypeptide(L)'
;MLALGLQGSPRKNGNTSFLLSAFMNELEKLGAQVKIIDADKKNIMPCIECSVCEKEGFCPLDDDMSSDIYTLLRQADVIVVATPIFFYSAPAQLKALIDRSQALWARRYKLKLNDPGQKCRRGFLLAIGATRGKNLFEGLTLTIKYFLDAVGARLDGSLTYRSIEKPGDMKKHPFVLNDVKEEAKKLISPLLLRKKILFACRKNSCRSQIAGAFAQHLAGDKIEVTSGGSRPAKMINPIMIEAMREKGLDMAFRKPKSIEKAIAEVKPDIIINMGCGEKCSFLPGVRTEDWDLPDPAGKPIDFMRNIRDEIEKKVVSLIKDFE
;
A
#
# COMPACT_ATOMS: atom_id res chain seq x y z
N MET A 1 6.15 5.64 5.94
CA MET A 1 5.49 5.53 4.63
C MET A 1 6.21 4.50 3.79
N LEU A 2 5.48 3.63 3.09
CA LEU A 2 6.06 2.62 2.19
C LEU A 2 5.86 3.01 0.71
N ALA A 3 6.95 3.05 -0.04
CA ALA A 3 6.96 3.14 -1.49
C ALA A 3 7.34 1.79 -2.11
N LEU A 4 6.48 1.28 -2.99
CA LEU A 4 6.64 0.01 -3.68
C LEU A 4 6.94 0.25 -5.16
N GLY A 5 8.13 -0.11 -5.60
CA GLY A 5 8.52 -0.15 -7.01
C GLY A 5 8.14 -1.49 -7.65
N LEU A 6 7.46 -1.47 -8.79
CA LEU A 6 7.21 -2.64 -9.63
C LEU A 6 8.12 -2.55 -10.86
N GLN A 7 9.15 -3.40 -10.90
CA GLN A 7 10.09 -3.47 -12.00
C GLN A 7 9.60 -4.45 -13.06
N GLY A 8 9.26 -3.94 -14.25
CA GLY A 8 8.76 -4.73 -15.37
C GLY A 8 9.81 -5.19 -16.37
N SER A 9 11.03 -4.63 -16.35
CA SER A 9 12.11 -5.04 -17.24
C SER A 9 12.78 -6.33 -16.74
N PRO A 10 12.90 -7.37 -17.58
CA PRO A 10 13.66 -8.58 -17.25
C PRO A 10 15.19 -8.35 -17.21
N ARG A 11 15.66 -7.16 -17.65
CA ARG A 11 17.08 -6.81 -17.65
C ARG A 11 17.47 -6.14 -16.33
N LYS A 12 18.21 -6.86 -15.47
CA LYS A 12 18.68 -6.37 -14.15
C LYS A 12 19.41 -5.03 -14.21
N ASN A 13 20.25 -4.82 -15.23
CA ASN A 13 21.04 -3.60 -15.40
C ASN A 13 20.56 -2.76 -16.61
N GLY A 14 19.27 -2.87 -16.95
CA GLY A 14 18.67 -2.15 -18.06
C GLY A 14 18.33 -0.70 -17.75
N ASN A 15 17.97 0.05 -18.79
CA ASN A 15 17.54 1.44 -18.70
C ASN A 15 16.35 1.65 -17.73
N THR A 16 15.36 0.75 -17.74
CA THR A 16 14.19 0.79 -16.84
C THR A 16 14.58 0.51 -15.39
N SER A 17 15.51 -0.41 -15.17
CA SER A 17 16.06 -0.70 -13.83
C SER A 17 16.75 0.52 -13.26
N PHE A 18 17.63 1.15 -14.04
CA PHE A 18 18.28 2.41 -13.65
C PHE A 18 17.27 3.50 -13.30
N LEU A 19 16.27 3.74 -14.15
CA LEU A 19 15.25 4.78 -13.91
C LEU A 19 14.46 4.52 -12.63
N LEU A 20 14.02 3.28 -12.40
CA LEU A 20 13.34 2.91 -11.16
C LEU A 20 14.26 3.10 -9.95
N SER A 21 15.49 2.59 -9.99
CA SER A 21 16.42 2.72 -8.87
C SER A 21 16.71 4.19 -8.55
N ALA A 22 16.92 5.05 -9.56
CA ALA A 22 17.10 6.47 -9.34
C ALA A 22 15.89 7.10 -8.64
N PHE A 23 14.67 6.78 -9.09
CA PHE A 23 13.44 7.29 -8.51
C PHE A 23 13.19 6.80 -7.08
N MET A 24 13.36 5.50 -6.84
CA MET A 24 13.18 4.91 -5.51
C MET A 24 14.25 5.44 -4.53
N ASN A 25 15.51 5.57 -4.95
CA ASN A 25 16.56 6.14 -4.12
C ASN A 25 16.26 7.59 -3.73
N GLU A 26 15.62 8.37 -4.62
CA GLU A 26 15.21 9.73 -4.29
C GLU A 26 14.05 9.74 -3.28
N LEU A 27 13.06 8.85 -3.43
CA LEU A 27 12.00 8.68 -2.42
C LEU A 27 12.59 8.27 -1.05
N GLU A 28 13.61 7.41 -1.04
CA GLU A 28 14.29 6.99 0.19
C GLU A 28 15.01 8.14 0.88
N LYS A 29 15.75 8.98 0.13
CA LYS A 29 16.37 10.21 0.67
C LYS A 29 15.34 11.18 1.25
N LEU A 30 14.14 11.21 0.69
CA LEU A 30 13.02 12.01 1.18
C LEU A 30 12.31 11.37 2.39
N GLY A 31 12.77 10.21 2.87
CA GLY A 31 12.31 9.57 4.10
C GLY A 31 11.30 8.44 3.91
N ALA A 32 11.04 8.01 2.67
CA ALA A 32 10.23 6.81 2.42
C ALA A 32 11.02 5.54 2.72
N GLN A 33 10.32 4.50 3.17
CA GLN A 33 10.83 3.14 3.06
C GLN A 33 10.55 2.61 1.66
N VAL A 34 11.55 2.00 1.04
CA VAL A 34 11.42 1.52 -0.34
C VAL A 34 11.48 0.00 -0.40
N LYS A 35 10.64 -0.58 -1.24
CA LYS A 35 10.71 -2.00 -1.64
C LYS A 35 10.54 -2.08 -3.14
N ILE A 36 11.26 -2.99 -3.78
CA ILE A 36 11.15 -3.25 -5.22
C ILE A 36 10.76 -4.71 -5.41
N ILE A 37 9.77 -4.94 -6.28
CA ILE A 37 9.41 -6.25 -6.81
C ILE A 37 9.89 -6.32 -8.26
N ASP A 38 10.81 -7.23 -8.54
CA ASP A 38 11.19 -7.61 -9.90
C ASP A 38 10.17 -8.60 -10.45
N ALA A 39 9.26 -8.15 -11.32
CA ALA A 39 8.16 -8.98 -11.81
C ALA A 39 8.65 -10.20 -12.60
N ASP A 40 9.83 -10.12 -13.24
CA ASP A 40 10.43 -11.23 -13.98
C ASP A 40 11.01 -12.34 -13.09
N LYS A 41 11.29 -12.03 -11.82
CA LYS A 41 11.84 -12.98 -10.85
C LYS A 41 10.78 -13.63 -9.97
N LYS A 42 9.53 -13.18 -10.09
CA LYS A 42 8.40 -13.70 -9.31
C LYS A 42 7.71 -14.79 -10.12
N ASN A 43 7.32 -15.86 -9.44
CA ASN A 43 6.42 -16.86 -9.99
C ASN A 43 4.99 -16.31 -9.91
N ILE A 44 4.54 -15.68 -11.00
CA ILE A 44 3.19 -15.13 -11.12
C ILE A 44 2.47 -15.84 -12.26
N MET A 45 1.50 -16.67 -11.90
CA MET A 45 0.62 -17.30 -12.86
C MET A 45 -0.31 -16.25 -13.49
N PRO A 46 -0.59 -16.32 -14.80
CA PRO A 46 -1.54 -15.41 -15.43
C PRO A 46 -2.94 -15.59 -14.85
N CYS A 47 -3.78 -14.56 -14.97
CA CYS A 47 -5.18 -14.69 -14.64
C CYS A 47 -5.83 -15.73 -15.58
N ILE A 48 -6.57 -16.67 -15.01
CA ILE A 48 -7.28 -17.74 -15.74
C ILE A 48 -8.80 -17.54 -15.76
N GLU A 49 -9.27 -16.35 -15.36
CA GLU A 49 -10.70 -16.00 -15.34
C GLU A 49 -11.61 -16.95 -14.53
N CYS A 50 -11.05 -17.68 -13.56
CA CYS A 50 -11.83 -18.61 -12.73
C CYS A 50 -12.94 -17.93 -11.88
N SER A 51 -12.95 -16.58 -11.82
CA SER A 51 -13.96 -15.75 -11.16
C SER A 51 -14.16 -15.97 -9.65
N VAL A 52 -13.38 -16.86 -9.02
CA VAL A 52 -13.39 -17.09 -7.56
C VAL A 52 -13.19 -15.79 -6.77
N CYS A 53 -12.32 -14.91 -7.25
CA CYS A 53 -12.06 -13.63 -6.58
C CYS A 53 -13.27 -12.68 -6.58
N GLU A 54 -14.23 -12.82 -7.49
CA GLU A 54 -15.45 -12.02 -7.49
C GLU A 54 -16.39 -12.38 -6.34
N LYS A 55 -16.34 -13.63 -5.88
CA LYS A 55 -17.17 -14.14 -4.79
C LYS A 55 -16.43 -14.13 -3.45
N GLU A 56 -15.23 -14.69 -3.43
CA GLU A 56 -14.46 -14.89 -2.19
C GLU A 56 -13.59 -13.67 -1.85
N GLY A 57 -13.33 -12.79 -2.83
CA GLY A 57 -12.44 -11.64 -2.67
C GLY A 57 -10.96 -12.00 -2.58
N PHE A 58 -10.60 -13.26 -2.84
CA PHE A 58 -9.21 -13.74 -2.89
C PHE A 58 -8.98 -14.54 -4.17
N CYS A 59 -7.75 -14.48 -4.68
CA CYS A 59 -7.35 -15.34 -5.80
C CYS A 59 -6.96 -16.72 -5.25
N PRO A 60 -7.47 -17.83 -5.82
CA PRO A 60 -7.17 -19.19 -5.33
C PRO A 60 -5.82 -19.74 -5.80
N LEU A 61 -5.14 -19.05 -6.73
CA LEU A 61 -3.84 -19.48 -7.23
C LEU A 61 -2.78 -19.26 -6.14
N ASP A 62 -1.99 -20.30 -5.88
CA ASP A 62 -0.91 -20.30 -4.89
C ASP A 62 0.42 -19.97 -5.57
N ASP A 63 0.80 -18.70 -5.48
CA ASP A 63 1.98 -18.15 -6.12
C ASP A 63 2.44 -16.85 -5.44
N ASP A 64 3.40 -16.14 -6.02
CA ASP A 64 3.95 -14.95 -5.37
C ASP A 64 2.91 -13.82 -5.20
N MET A 65 1.82 -13.82 -5.98
CA MET A 65 0.76 -12.84 -5.76
C MET A 65 0.09 -13.03 -4.40
N SER A 66 -0.29 -14.27 -4.08
CA SER A 66 -1.00 -14.61 -2.84
C SER A 66 -0.08 -14.57 -1.62
N SER A 67 1.21 -14.90 -1.78
CA SER A 67 2.17 -14.97 -0.69
C SER A 67 2.56 -13.58 -0.13
N ASP A 68 2.91 -12.63 -1.00
CA ASP A 68 3.41 -11.31 -0.59
C ASP A 68 2.89 -10.11 -1.38
N ILE A 69 2.71 -10.20 -2.70
CA ILE A 69 2.47 -9.00 -3.55
C ILE A 69 1.15 -8.29 -3.20
N TYR A 70 0.03 -9.00 -3.01
CA TYR A 70 -1.22 -8.33 -2.60
C TYR A 70 -1.08 -7.58 -1.28
N THR A 71 -0.32 -8.15 -0.34
CA THR A 71 -0.07 -7.51 0.95
C THR A 71 0.77 -6.24 0.77
N LEU A 72 1.81 -6.28 -0.05
CA LEU A 72 2.66 -5.12 -0.34
C LEU A 72 1.89 -4.02 -1.07
N LEU A 73 1.05 -4.36 -2.05
CA LEU A 73 0.19 -3.40 -2.77
C LEU A 73 -0.76 -2.67 -1.80
N ARG A 74 -1.34 -3.40 -0.84
CA ARG A 74 -2.23 -2.83 0.19
C ARG A 74 -1.48 -1.98 1.22
N GLN A 75 -0.24 -2.33 1.56
CA GLN A 75 0.57 -1.59 2.52
C GLN A 75 1.23 -0.34 1.94
N ALA A 76 1.46 -0.30 0.62
CA ALA A 76 2.11 0.82 -0.03
C ALA A 76 1.25 2.09 0.05
N ASP A 77 1.87 3.20 0.44
CA ASP A 77 1.33 4.54 0.26
C ASP A 77 1.65 5.08 -1.15
N VAL A 78 2.76 4.63 -1.74
CA VAL A 78 3.21 5.00 -3.08
C VAL A 78 3.50 3.74 -3.88
N ILE A 79 2.96 3.64 -5.10
CA ILE A 79 3.23 2.55 -6.05
C ILE A 79 3.87 3.15 -7.30
N VAL A 80 5.12 2.77 -7.60
CA VAL A 80 5.85 3.22 -8.78
C VAL A 80 5.94 2.06 -9.77
N VAL A 81 5.29 2.18 -10.93
CA VAL A 81 5.38 1.16 -11.99
C VAL A 81 6.45 1.56 -12.98
N ALA A 82 7.50 0.75 -13.12
CA ALA A 82 8.56 0.99 -14.09
C ALA A 82 8.58 -0.10 -15.16
N THR A 83 8.48 0.29 -16.43
CA THR A 83 8.37 -0.68 -17.53
C THR A 83 9.03 -0.20 -18.83
N PRO A 84 9.68 -1.08 -19.59
CA PRO A 84 9.93 -0.83 -21.01
C PRO A 84 8.62 -0.99 -21.80
N ILE A 85 8.60 -0.50 -23.04
CA ILE A 85 7.52 -0.75 -24.00
C ILE A 85 7.84 -1.98 -24.84
N PHE A 86 7.06 -3.05 -24.64
CA PHE A 86 7.04 -4.23 -25.51
C PHE A 86 5.69 -4.26 -26.22
N PHE A 87 5.70 -4.14 -27.56
CA PHE A 87 4.48 -4.08 -28.38
C PHE A 87 3.43 -3.08 -27.85
N TYR A 88 3.84 -1.83 -27.56
CA TYR A 88 2.98 -0.76 -27.04
C TYR A 88 2.33 -1.05 -25.67
N SER A 89 2.87 -2.01 -24.91
CA SER A 89 2.40 -2.39 -23.57
C SER A 89 3.56 -2.74 -22.62
N ALA A 90 3.21 -3.17 -21.41
CA ALA A 90 4.14 -3.72 -20.43
C ALA A 90 4.57 -5.16 -20.82
N PRO A 91 5.79 -5.61 -20.43
CA PRO A 91 6.19 -7.00 -20.57
C PRO A 91 5.20 -7.96 -19.89
N ALA A 92 5.08 -9.17 -20.45
CA ALA A 92 4.09 -10.17 -20.03
C ALA A 92 4.14 -10.48 -18.53
N GLN A 93 5.33 -10.50 -17.92
CA GLN A 93 5.51 -10.77 -16.49
C GLN A 93 4.89 -9.68 -15.62
N LEU A 94 5.12 -8.40 -15.94
CA LEU A 94 4.46 -7.29 -15.26
C LEU A 94 2.95 -7.28 -15.55
N LYS A 95 2.57 -7.62 -16.79
CA LYS A 95 1.16 -7.70 -17.18
C LYS A 95 0.41 -8.80 -16.42
N ALA A 96 1.04 -9.93 -16.10
CA ALA A 96 0.45 -10.97 -15.26
C ALA A 96 0.11 -10.45 -13.85
N LEU A 97 1.00 -9.66 -13.23
CA LEU A 97 0.73 -8.98 -11.95
C LEU A 97 -0.45 -8.01 -12.06
N ILE A 98 -0.46 -7.20 -13.13
CA ILE A 98 -1.55 -6.26 -13.41
C ILE A 98 -2.88 -7.01 -13.55
N ASP A 99 -2.91 -8.09 -14.33
CA ASP A 99 -4.13 -8.86 -14.60
C ASP A 99 -4.62 -9.61 -13.37
N ARG A 100 -3.69 -10.12 -12.55
CA ARG A 100 -4.00 -10.77 -11.27
C ARG A 100 -4.51 -9.77 -10.22
N SER A 101 -4.25 -8.48 -10.39
CA SER A 101 -4.85 -7.44 -9.54
C SER A 101 -6.37 -7.29 -9.74
N GLN A 102 -6.96 -8.06 -10.66
CA GLN A 102 -8.40 -8.37 -10.71
C GLN A 102 -8.97 -8.78 -9.34
N ALA A 103 -8.19 -9.46 -8.49
CA ALA A 103 -8.64 -9.80 -7.14
C ALA A 103 -8.90 -8.55 -6.29
N LEU A 104 -8.06 -7.52 -6.38
CA LEU A 104 -8.25 -6.26 -5.65
C LEU A 104 -9.37 -5.42 -6.27
N TRP A 105 -9.48 -5.43 -7.61
CA TRP A 105 -10.60 -4.84 -8.33
C TRP A 105 -11.94 -5.45 -7.89
N ALA A 106 -12.03 -6.77 -7.82
CA ALA A 106 -13.23 -7.50 -7.42
C ALA A 106 -13.67 -7.13 -6.01
N ARG A 107 -12.73 -7.02 -5.06
CA ARG A 107 -13.04 -6.55 -3.71
C ARG A 107 -13.66 -5.15 -3.70
N ARG A 108 -13.12 -4.24 -4.53
CA ARG A 108 -13.61 -2.86 -4.63
C ARG A 108 -14.98 -2.79 -5.30
N TYR A 109 -15.12 -3.39 -6.47
CA TYR A 109 -16.26 -3.15 -7.36
C TYR A 109 -17.36 -4.20 -7.27
N LYS A 110 -17.02 -5.47 -7.05
CA LYS A 110 -18.00 -6.56 -6.90
C LYS A 110 -18.46 -6.68 -5.45
N LEU A 111 -17.52 -6.72 -4.51
CA LEU A 111 -17.82 -6.85 -3.07
C LEU A 111 -18.13 -5.50 -2.39
N LYS A 112 -17.95 -4.38 -3.10
CA LYS A 112 -18.22 -3.01 -2.60
C LYS A 112 -17.44 -2.68 -1.33
N LEU A 113 -16.21 -3.18 -1.21
CA LEU A 113 -15.33 -2.95 -0.07
C LEU A 113 -14.31 -1.86 -0.38
N ASN A 114 -14.22 -0.89 0.52
CA ASN A 114 -13.28 0.21 0.40
C ASN A 114 -12.00 -0.11 1.13
N ASP A 115 -10.88 0.00 0.43
CA ASP A 115 -9.59 -0.05 1.09
C ASP A 115 -9.43 1.15 2.03
N PRO A 116 -9.02 0.96 3.28
CA PRO A 116 -8.76 2.08 4.17
C PRO A 116 -7.71 3.06 3.62
N GLY A 117 -6.72 2.57 2.87
CA GLY A 117 -5.65 3.39 2.29
C GLY A 117 -5.98 4.04 0.94
N GLN A 118 -7.14 3.78 0.32
CA GLN A 118 -7.36 4.20 -1.08
C GLN A 118 -7.35 5.71 -1.30
N LYS A 119 -7.72 6.50 -0.27
CA LYS A 119 -7.82 7.95 -0.41
C LYS A 119 -6.46 8.64 -0.49
N CYS A 120 -5.43 8.02 0.08
CA CYS A 120 -4.09 8.60 0.15
C CYS A 120 -3.06 7.90 -0.75
N ARG A 121 -3.34 6.68 -1.21
CA ARG A 121 -2.39 5.93 -2.03
C ARG A 121 -2.15 6.59 -3.39
N ARG A 122 -0.87 6.80 -3.69
CA ARG A 122 -0.37 7.46 -4.91
C ARG A 122 0.26 6.45 -5.85
N GLY A 123 0.14 6.70 -7.14
CA GLY A 123 0.70 5.90 -8.21
C GLY A 123 1.55 6.75 -9.17
N PHE A 124 2.64 6.20 -9.68
CA PHE A 124 3.52 6.90 -10.63
C PHE A 124 4.02 5.94 -11.71
N LEU A 125 4.11 6.42 -12.95
CA LEU A 125 4.56 5.61 -14.09
C LEU A 125 5.95 6.05 -14.58
N LEU A 126 6.88 5.10 -14.68
CA LEU A 126 8.19 5.27 -15.32
C LEU A 126 8.21 4.40 -16.58
N ALA A 127 8.17 5.00 -17.77
CA ALA A 127 8.09 4.26 -19.03
C ALA A 127 9.23 4.62 -19.99
N ILE A 128 9.78 3.61 -20.65
CA ILE A 128 10.88 3.79 -21.60
C ILE A 128 10.54 3.07 -22.91
N GLY A 129 10.74 3.74 -24.04
CA GLY A 129 10.52 3.16 -25.35
C GLY A 129 11.62 3.51 -26.35
N ALA A 130 11.89 2.57 -27.27
CA ALA A 130 12.86 2.75 -28.34
C ALA A 130 12.36 3.72 -29.41
N THR A 131 11.10 3.61 -29.80
CA THR A 131 10.56 4.35 -30.95
C THR A 131 10.20 5.80 -30.61
N ARG A 132 9.88 6.58 -31.65
CA ARG A 132 9.52 8.01 -31.56
C ARG A 132 8.03 8.28 -31.75
N GLY A 133 7.20 7.23 -31.77
CA GLY A 133 5.76 7.36 -31.99
C GLY A 133 5.13 8.33 -31.00
N LYS A 134 4.24 9.20 -31.49
CA LYS A 134 3.52 10.16 -30.63
C LYS A 134 2.74 9.41 -29.54
N ASN A 135 2.06 8.34 -29.94
CA ASN A 135 1.15 7.56 -29.10
C ASN A 135 1.84 6.40 -28.36
N LEU A 136 3.17 6.36 -28.34
CA LEU A 136 3.96 5.22 -27.85
C LEU A 136 3.55 4.74 -26.44
N PHE A 137 3.15 5.67 -25.58
CA PHE A 137 2.79 5.39 -24.19
C PHE A 137 1.29 5.41 -23.92
N GLU A 138 0.42 5.78 -24.87
CA GLU A 138 -1.00 6.01 -24.61
C GLU A 138 -1.72 4.76 -24.07
N GLY A 139 -1.57 3.63 -24.76
CA GLY A 139 -2.17 2.35 -24.33
C GLY A 139 -1.62 1.86 -23.00
N LEU A 140 -0.30 2.02 -22.77
CA LEU A 140 0.32 1.70 -21.50
C LEU A 140 -0.22 2.59 -20.36
N THR A 141 -0.25 3.91 -20.54
CA THR A 141 -0.73 4.85 -19.54
C THR A 141 -2.17 4.55 -19.14
N LEU A 142 -3.04 4.20 -20.10
CA LEU A 142 -4.41 3.79 -19.79
C LEU A 142 -4.45 2.50 -18.96
N THR A 143 -3.67 1.49 -19.36
CA THR A 143 -3.55 0.21 -18.62
C THR A 143 -3.09 0.45 -17.18
N ILE A 144 -2.06 1.27 -16.99
CA ILE A 144 -1.51 1.58 -15.66
C ILE A 144 -2.48 2.41 -14.83
N LYS A 145 -3.23 3.34 -15.44
CA LYS A 145 -4.27 4.10 -14.74
C LYS A 145 -5.34 3.18 -14.14
N TYR A 146 -5.83 2.20 -14.91
CA TYR A 146 -6.85 1.26 -14.42
C TYR A 146 -6.29 0.21 -13.46
N PHE A 147 -5.04 -0.23 -13.65
CA PHE A 147 -4.33 -1.03 -12.66
C PHE A 147 -4.23 -0.31 -11.31
N LEU A 148 -3.78 0.94 -11.32
CA LEU A 148 -3.64 1.74 -10.10
C LEU A 148 -5.01 1.95 -9.44
N ASP A 149 -6.04 2.25 -10.22
CA ASP A 149 -7.40 2.34 -9.69
C ASP A 149 -7.89 1.02 -9.05
N ALA A 150 -7.63 -0.14 -9.68
CA ALA A 150 -7.96 -1.44 -9.12
C ALA A 150 -7.31 -1.70 -7.75
N VAL A 151 -6.09 -1.22 -7.54
CA VAL A 151 -5.37 -1.32 -6.26
C VAL A 151 -5.62 -0.13 -5.33
N GLY A 152 -6.56 0.74 -5.68
CA GLY A 152 -6.97 1.90 -4.88
C GLY A 152 -5.90 2.99 -4.82
N ALA A 153 -5.15 3.21 -5.91
CA ALA A 153 -4.15 4.26 -6.04
C ALA A 153 -4.54 5.25 -7.14
N ARG A 154 -4.26 6.53 -6.93
CA ARG A 154 -4.42 7.58 -7.97
C ARG A 154 -3.13 7.72 -8.78
N LEU A 155 -3.20 7.71 -10.10
CA LEU A 155 -2.05 8.03 -10.96
C LEU A 155 -1.78 9.54 -10.90
N ASP A 156 -0.65 9.93 -10.29
CA ASP A 156 -0.30 11.33 -10.02
C ASP A 156 0.71 11.91 -11.02
N GLY A 157 1.34 11.06 -11.83
CA GLY A 157 2.26 11.52 -12.86
C GLY A 157 2.97 10.38 -13.58
N SER A 158 3.80 10.77 -14.54
CA SER A 158 4.65 9.84 -15.26
C SER A 158 5.93 10.49 -15.78
N LEU A 159 7.01 9.74 -15.81
CA LEU A 159 8.20 10.05 -16.62
C LEU A 159 8.29 9.07 -17.78
N THR A 160 8.26 9.61 -19.00
CA THR A 160 8.29 8.79 -20.23
C THR A 160 9.41 9.23 -21.16
N TYR A 161 10.27 8.29 -21.55
CA TYR A 161 11.44 8.58 -22.40
C TYR A 161 11.39 7.80 -23.71
N ARG A 162 11.52 8.51 -24.84
CA ARG A 162 11.59 7.96 -26.20
C ARG A 162 13.05 7.83 -26.65
N SER A 163 13.32 7.01 -27.67
CA SER A 163 14.67 6.84 -28.23
C SER A 163 15.72 6.40 -27.22
N ILE A 164 15.33 5.52 -26.29
CA ILE A 164 16.23 4.87 -25.34
C ILE A 164 16.38 3.41 -25.78
N GLU A 165 17.51 3.07 -26.40
CA GLU A 165 17.68 1.79 -27.10
C GLU A 165 18.86 0.99 -26.56
N LYS A 166 20.03 1.61 -26.51
CA LYS A 166 21.28 0.96 -26.12
C LYS A 166 21.36 0.85 -24.59
N PRO A 167 22.05 -0.19 -24.09
CA PRO A 167 22.34 -0.29 -22.66
C PRO A 167 23.03 0.98 -22.13
N GLY A 168 22.45 1.57 -21.07
CA GLY A 168 23.02 2.75 -20.41
C GLY A 168 22.62 4.09 -21.01
N ASP A 169 21.80 4.13 -22.06
CA ASP A 169 21.26 5.37 -22.63
C ASP A 169 20.54 6.22 -21.58
N MET A 170 19.74 5.58 -20.71
CA MET A 170 19.02 6.30 -19.66
C MET A 170 19.96 6.98 -18.67
N LYS A 171 21.08 6.33 -18.34
CA LYS A 171 22.09 6.92 -17.43
C LYS A 171 22.77 8.16 -18.03
N LYS A 172 22.84 8.24 -19.36
CA LYS A 172 23.43 9.37 -20.10
C LYS A 172 22.42 10.46 -20.44
N HIS A 173 21.12 10.24 -20.19
CA HIS A 173 20.10 11.20 -20.54
C HIS A 173 20.27 12.49 -19.71
N PRO A 174 20.36 13.67 -20.36
CA PRO A 174 20.82 14.89 -19.70
C PRO A 174 19.92 15.36 -18.55
N PHE A 175 18.62 15.09 -18.62
CA PHE A 175 17.64 15.61 -17.67
C PHE A 175 17.12 14.59 -16.65
N VAL A 176 17.44 13.29 -16.83
CA VAL A 176 16.75 12.21 -16.08
C VAL A 176 16.84 12.37 -14.57
N LEU A 177 18.00 12.80 -14.05
CA LEU A 177 18.21 12.94 -12.62
C LEU A 177 17.45 14.15 -12.06
N ASN A 178 17.32 15.22 -12.84
CA ASN A 178 16.52 16.38 -12.45
C ASN A 178 15.03 16.05 -12.47
N ASP A 179 14.56 15.41 -13.55
CA ASP A 179 13.18 14.98 -13.73
C ASP A 179 12.75 14.05 -12.58
N VAL A 180 13.61 13.08 -12.23
CA VAL A 180 13.41 12.18 -11.09
C VAL A 180 13.30 12.97 -9.78
N LYS A 181 14.20 13.92 -9.54
CA LYS A 181 14.22 14.71 -8.30
C LYS A 181 12.95 15.54 -8.13
N GLU A 182 12.52 16.22 -9.19
CA GLU A 182 11.34 17.08 -9.17
C GLU A 182 10.06 16.26 -8.97
N GLU A 183 9.86 15.20 -9.77
CA GLU A 183 8.65 14.41 -9.71
C GLU A 183 8.57 13.54 -8.45
N ALA A 184 9.68 12.98 -7.96
CA ALA A 184 9.70 12.24 -6.69
C ALA A 184 9.32 13.15 -5.52
N LYS A 185 9.88 14.36 -5.46
CA LYS A 185 9.53 15.36 -4.44
C LYS A 185 8.06 15.73 -4.51
N LYS A 186 7.55 16.04 -5.70
CA LYS A 186 6.14 16.40 -5.92
C LYS A 186 5.20 15.29 -5.49
N LEU A 187 5.49 14.04 -5.87
CA LEU A 187 4.68 12.87 -5.55
C LEU A 187 4.52 12.65 -4.04
N ILE A 188 5.63 12.81 -3.30
CA ILE A 188 5.69 12.45 -1.89
C ILE A 188 5.38 13.60 -0.93
N SER A 189 5.54 14.86 -1.37
CA SER A 189 5.37 16.04 -0.51
C SER A 189 4.07 16.04 0.33
N PRO A 190 2.89 15.67 -0.21
CA PRO A 190 1.66 15.61 0.59
C PRO A 190 1.70 14.58 1.74
N LEU A 191 2.60 13.60 1.67
CA LEU A 191 2.65 12.47 2.61
C LEU A 191 3.74 12.62 3.69
N LEU A 192 4.69 13.56 3.51
CA LEU A 192 5.84 13.74 4.41
C LEU A 192 5.48 14.34 5.76
N LEU A 193 4.46 15.21 5.80
CA LEU A 193 4.06 15.94 7.01
C LEU A 193 2.96 15.23 7.81
N ARG A 194 2.63 13.98 7.43
CA ARG A 194 1.61 13.19 8.11
C ARG A 194 1.99 12.96 9.56
N LYS A 195 1.03 13.18 10.46
CA LYS A 195 1.16 12.75 11.84
C LYS A 195 1.19 11.23 11.91
N LYS A 196 2.14 10.68 12.63
CA LYS A 196 2.37 9.23 12.66
C LYS A 196 1.78 8.64 13.93
N ILE A 197 0.80 7.75 13.78
CA ILE A 197 0.07 7.18 14.92
C ILE A 197 0.23 5.67 14.95
N LEU A 198 0.63 5.16 16.11
CA LEU A 198 0.63 3.74 16.42
C LEU A 198 -0.58 3.39 17.28
N PHE A 199 -1.46 2.52 16.76
CA PHE A 199 -2.47 1.87 17.59
C PHE A 199 -1.90 0.57 18.18
N ALA A 200 -1.70 0.55 19.49
CA ALA A 200 -1.14 -0.57 20.22
C ALA A 200 -2.24 -1.34 20.96
N CYS A 201 -2.25 -2.67 20.84
CA CYS A 201 -3.03 -3.52 21.74
C CYS A 201 -2.25 -4.81 22.04
N ARG A 202 -2.84 -5.76 22.77
CA ARG A 202 -2.12 -6.99 23.12
C ARG A 202 -1.82 -7.88 21.90
N LYS A 203 -2.84 -8.23 21.11
CA LYS A 203 -2.71 -9.23 20.02
C LYS A 203 -2.59 -8.67 18.61
N ASN A 204 -2.87 -7.38 18.40
CA ASN A 204 -2.99 -6.74 17.09
C ASN A 204 -3.90 -7.47 16.08
N SER A 205 -4.90 -8.17 16.59
CA SER A 205 -5.86 -8.92 15.78
C SER A 205 -7.22 -8.26 15.67
N CYS A 206 -7.50 -7.22 16.47
CA CYS A 206 -8.85 -6.64 16.60
C CYS A 206 -8.83 -5.11 16.80
N ARG A 207 -8.90 -4.63 18.06
CA ARG A 207 -9.04 -3.19 18.41
C ARG A 207 -8.11 -2.27 17.62
N SER A 208 -6.80 -2.53 17.62
CA SER A 208 -5.84 -1.70 16.89
C SER A 208 -5.91 -1.81 15.37
N GLN A 209 -6.45 -2.92 14.84
CA GLN A 209 -6.72 -3.06 13.40
C GLN A 209 -7.95 -2.23 12.99
N ILE A 210 -9.01 -2.26 13.80
CA ILE A 210 -10.22 -1.44 13.62
C ILE A 210 -9.85 0.04 13.63
N ALA A 211 -9.16 0.49 14.70
CA ALA A 211 -8.75 1.89 14.84
C ALA A 211 -7.87 2.33 13.68
N GLY A 212 -6.90 1.48 13.30
CA GLY A 212 -6.03 1.79 12.18
C GLY A 212 -6.76 1.91 10.85
N ALA A 213 -7.75 1.05 10.59
CA ALA A 213 -8.56 1.13 9.38
C ALA A 213 -9.44 2.39 9.35
N PHE A 214 -10.12 2.73 10.43
CA PHE A 214 -10.89 3.98 10.49
C PHE A 214 -9.98 5.20 10.33
N ALA A 215 -8.84 5.24 11.01
CA ALA A 215 -7.92 6.36 10.95
C ALA A 215 -7.41 6.58 9.51
N GLN A 216 -7.01 5.52 8.81
CA GLN A 216 -6.60 5.61 7.41
C GLN A 216 -7.75 6.09 6.51
N HIS A 217 -8.94 5.51 6.70
CA HIS A 217 -10.10 5.81 5.86
C HIS A 217 -10.61 7.24 6.04
N LEU A 218 -10.57 7.76 7.26
CA LEU A 218 -11.15 9.06 7.62
C LEU A 218 -10.14 10.19 7.51
N ALA A 219 -8.87 9.98 7.88
CA ALA A 219 -7.86 11.03 7.90
C ALA A 219 -7.18 11.26 6.54
N GLY A 220 -7.25 10.29 5.60
CA GLY A 220 -6.65 10.40 4.27
C GLY A 220 -5.16 10.77 4.34
N ASP A 221 -4.80 11.89 3.73
CA ASP A 221 -3.41 12.38 3.65
C ASP A 221 -2.91 13.05 4.95
N LYS A 222 -3.71 13.11 6.03
CA LYS A 222 -3.31 13.78 7.28
C LYS A 222 -2.51 12.90 8.24
N ILE A 223 -2.76 11.58 8.24
CA ILE A 223 -2.21 10.64 9.23
C ILE A 223 -1.56 9.44 8.54
N GLU A 224 -0.35 9.10 8.98
CA GLU A 224 0.27 7.82 8.69
C GLU A 224 -0.01 6.86 9.85
N VAL A 225 -0.63 5.73 9.53
CA VAL A 225 -1.12 4.80 10.55
C VAL A 225 -0.32 3.52 10.54
N THR A 226 0.05 3.08 11.74
CA THR A 226 0.54 1.72 11.99
C THR A 226 -0.19 1.11 13.18
N SER A 227 -0.12 -0.22 13.31
CA SER A 227 -0.68 -0.92 14.45
C SER A 227 0.25 -2.05 14.89
N GLY A 228 0.25 -2.35 16.19
CA GLY A 228 1.17 -3.30 16.78
C GLY A 228 0.59 -4.04 17.98
N GLY A 229 1.14 -5.24 18.22
CA GLY A 229 0.78 -6.15 19.30
C GLY A 229 1.96 -6.37 20.25
N SER A 230 1.76 -6.34 21.57
CA SER A 230 2.80 -6.79 22.52
C SER A 230 3.01 -8.30 22.46
N ARG A 231 1.95 -9.05 22.13
CA ARG A 231 1.94 -10.50 21.88
C ARG A 231 1.10 -10.81 20.64
N PRO A 232 1.60 -10.52 19.43
CA PRO A 232 0.83 -10.59 18.19
C PRO A 232 0.21 -11.96 17.97
N ALA A 233 -1.05 -11.99 17.53
CA ALA A 233 -1.70 -13.22 17.08
C ALA A 233 -1.17 -13.64 15.70
N LYS A 234 -1.47 -14.88 15.28
CA LYS A 234 -1.14 -15.35 13.93
C LYS A 234 -1.99 -14.69 12.84
N MET A 235 -3.24 -14.38 13.15
CA MET A 235 -4.21 -13.81 12.19
C MET A 235 -5.08 -12.74 12.87
N ILE A 236 -5.66 -11.88 12.05
CA ILE A 236 -6.71 -10.96 12.49
C ILE A 236 -7.99 -11.74 12.81
N ASN A 237 -8.82 -11.20 13.70
CA ASN A 237 -10.05 -11.86 14.16
C ASN A 237 -11.11 -11.86 13.03
N PRO A 238 -11.65 -13.03 12.64
CA PRO A 238 -12.68 -13.12 11.58
C PRO A 238 -13.97 -12.33 11.89
N ILE A 239 -14.43 -12.33 13.15
CA ILE A 239 -15.61 -11.58 13.58
C ILE A 239 -15.37 -10.06 13.42
N MET A 240 -14.13 -9.61 13.63
CA MET A 240 -13.76 -8.22 13.37
C MET A 240 -13.81 -7.88 11.88
N ILE A 241 -13.35 -8.78 11.00
CA ILE A 241 -13.46 -8.58 9.55
C ILE A 241 -14.93 -8.44 9.14
N GLU A 242 -15.80 -9.30 9.68
CA GLU A 242 -17.24 -9.25 9.40
C GLU A 242 -17.86 -7.93 9.88
N ALA A 243 -17.56 -7.51 11.12
CA ALA A 243 -18.04 -6.23 11.64
C ALA A 243 -17.52 -5.03 10.83
N MET A 244 -16.28 -5.05 10.33
CA MET A 244 -15.75 -3.97 9.49
C MET A 244 -16.34 -3.99 8.08
N ARG A 245 -16.68 -5.17 7.56
CA ARG A 245 -17.36 -5.34 6.26
C ARG A 245 -18.74 -4.67 6.26
N GLU A 246 -19.47 -4.69 7.37
CA GLU A 246 -20.75 -3.97 7.52
C GLU A 246 -20.61 -2.46 7.35
N LYS A 247 -19.43 -1.89 7.67
CA LYS A 247 -19.08 -0.49 7.42
C LYS A 247 -18.47 -0.27 6.03
N GLY A 248 -18.45 -1.29 5.19
CA GLY A 248 -17.88 -1.25 3.83
C GLY A 248 -16.35 -1.12 3.81
N LEU A 249 -15.65 -1.51 4.88
CA LEU A 249 -14.19 -1.40 4.97
C LEU A 249 -13.50 -2.75 4.73
N ASP A 250 -12.49 -2.73 3.86
CA ASP A 250 -11.71 -3.90 3.51
C ASP A 250 -10.57 -4.15 4.51
N MET A 251 -10.66 -5.26 5.23
CA MET A 251 -9.63 -5.69 6.19
C MET A 251 -8.70 -6.79 5.65
N ALA A 252 -8.86 -7.20 4.38
CA ALA A 252 -8.02 -8.25 3.80
C ALA A 252 -6.54 -7.84 3.70
N PHE A 253 -5.68 -8.86 3.68
CA PHE A 253 -4.22 -8.73 3.57
C PHE A 253 -3.55 -7.99 4.75
N ARG A 254 -4.30 -7.58 5.77
CA ARG A 254 -3.75 -7.12 7.05
C ARG A 254 -3.25 -8.31 7.86
N LYS A 255 -2.05 -8.18 8.44
CA LYS A 255 -1.43 -9.19 9.29
C LYS A 255 -1.10 -8.56 10.64
N PRO A 256 -1.33 -9.26 11.77
CA PRO A 256 -0.82 -8.80 13.04
C PRO A 256 0.71 -8.69 13.01
N LYS A 257 1.26 -7.67 13.66
CA LYS A 257 2.71 -7.47 13.81
C LYS A 257 3.05 -6.99 15.22
N SER A 258 4.31 -7.11 15.61
CA SER A 258 4.77 -6.65 16.92
C SER A 258 4.82 -5.13 17.01
N ILE A 259 4.75 -4.60 18.23
CA ILE A 259 4.88 -3.16 18.47
C ILE A 259 6.28 -2.68 18.07
N GLU A 260 7.32 -3.45 18.38
CA GLU A 260 8.71 -3.12 18.04
C GLU A 260 8.88 -2.99 16.52
N LYS A 261 8.32 -3.93 15.76
CA LYS A 261 8.32 -3.86 14.30
C LYS A 261 7.54 -2.63 13.80
N ALA A 262 6.37 -2.36 14.38
CA ALA A 262 5.56 -1.21 14.01
C ALA A 262 6.28 0.12 14.27
N ILE A 263 7.01 0.24 15.39
CA ILE A 263 7.81 1.40 15.76
C ILE A 263 9.00 1.56 14.82
N ALA A 264 9.74 0.48 14.55
CA ALA A 264 10.89 0.51 13.64
C ALA A 264 10.48 0.95 12.23
N GLU A 265 9.31 0.52 11.76
CA GLU A 265 8.79 0.86 10.44
C GLU A 265 8.31 2.31 10.33
N VAL A 266 7.59 2.85 11.33
CA VAL A 266 6.92 4.16 11.17
C VAL A 266 7.55 5.27 11.99
N LYS A 267 8.12 4.96 13.17
CA LYS A 267 8.57 5.92 14.18
C LYS A 267 7.43 6.88 14.58
N PRO A 268 6.46 6.40 15.38
CA PRO A 268 5.23 7.15 15.67
C PRO A 268 5.50 8.41 16.52
N ASP A 269 4.73 9.46 16.24
CA ASP A 269 4.67 10.68 17.06
C ASP A 269 3.68 10.52 18.23
N ILE A 270 2.71 9.60 18.07
CA ILE A 270 1.65 9.33 19.04
C ILE A 270 1.41 7.83 19.15
N ILE A 271 1.26 7.34 20.39
CA ILE A 271 0.88 5.96 20.69
C ILE A 271 -0.49 5.95 21.36
N ILE A 272 -1.43 5.20 20.78
CA ILE A 272 -2.74 4.96 21.36
C ILE A 272 -2.79 3.52 21.87
N ASN A 273 -2.75 3.34 23.19
CA ASN A 273 -2.90 2.03 23.82
C ASN A 273 -4.38 1.68 23.96
N MET A 274 -4.74 0.46 23.58
CA MET A 274 -6.12 0.01 23.57
C MET A 274 -6.30 -1.17 24.54
N GLY A 275 -6.57 -0.84 25.81
CA GLY A 275 -7.03 -1.75 26.87
C GLY A 275 -6.22 -3.02 27.08
N CYS A 276 -4.89 -2.94 27.14
CA CYS A 276 -4.04 -4.10 27.47
C CYS A 276 -3.64 -4.21 28.95
N GLY A 277 -3.81 -3.17 29.79
CA GLY A 277 -3.40 -3.16 31.22
C GLY A 277 -1.88 -3.25 31.44
N GLU A 278 -1.16 -3.90 30.54
CA GLU A 278 0.26 -3.79 30.31
C GLU A 278 0.54 -2.43 29.62
N LYS A 279 1.52 -1.65 30.10
CA LYS A 279 2.06 -0.52 29.33
C LYS A 279 2.75 -1.10 28.09
N CYS A 280 1.97 -1.37 27.05
CA CYS A 280 2.38 -2.16 25.89
C CYS A 280 3.56 -1.54 25.11
N SER A 281 3.85 -0.26 25.33
CA SER A 281 5.03 0.40 24.77
C SER A 281 5.23 1.77 25.42
N PHE A 282 6.25 1.90 26.27
CA PHE A 282 6.74 3.21 26.70
C PHE A 282 7.86 3.65 25.75
N LEU A 283 7.61 4.67 24.95
CA LEU A 283 8.64 5.38 24.20
C LEU A 283 8.85 6.75 24.86
N PRO A 284 10.03 7.02 25.45
CA PRO A 284 10.31 8.31 26.06
C PRO A 284 10.09 9.47 25.07
N GLY A 285 9.36 10.50 25.49
CA GLY A 285 9.12 11.70 24.68
C GLY A 285 8.00 11.59 23.63
N VAL A 286 7.33 10.44 23.50
CA VAL A 286 6.21 10.25 22.56
C VAL A 286 4.88 10.42 23.27
N ARG A 287 3.97 11.24 22.72
CA ARG A 287 2.61 11.43 23.28
C ARG A 287 1.92 10.07 23.33
N THR A 288 1.43 9.69 24.51
CA THR A 288 0.77 8.42 24.73
C THR A 288 -0.62 8.65 25.30
N GLU A 289 -1.63 8.01 24.72
CA GLU A 289 -3.00 8.03 25.21
C GLU A 289 -3.49 6.61 25.46
N ASP A 290 -4.29 6.44 26.50
CA ASP A 290 -4.90 5.17 26.85
C ASP A 290 -6.41 5.23 26.55
N TRP A 291 -6.86 4.38 25.63
CA TRP A 291 -8.27 4.14 25.39
C TRP A 291 -8.69 2.90 26.16
N ASP A 292 -9.42 3.12 27.24
CA ASP A 292 -10.06 2.04 27.99
C ASP A 292 -11.20 1.45 27.13
N LEU A 293 -10.94 0.26 26.59
CA LEU A 293 -11.82 -0.45 25.67
C LEU A 293 -11.82 -1.93 26.07
N PRO A 294 -12.99 -2.54 26.30
CA PRO A 294 -13.04 -3.92 26.76
C PRO A 294 -12.54 -4.89 25.69
N ASP A 295 -12.03 -6.05 26.11
CA ASP A 295 -11.45 -7.03 25.18
C ASP A 295 -12.54 -7.82 24.44
N PRO A 296 -12.63 -7.73 23.09
CA PRO A 296 -13.66 -8.42 22.32
C PRO A 296 -13.31 -9.90 22.04
N ALA A 297 -12.22 -10.43 22.60
CA ALA A 297 -11.79 -11.80 22.37
C ALA A 297 -12.85 -12.81 22.86
N GLY A 298 -13.29 -13.71 21.96
CA GLY A 298 -14.29 -14.74 22.27
C GLY A 298 -15.72 -14.22 22.48
N LYS A 299 -15.97 -12.92 22.25
CA LYS A 299 -17.30 -12.32 22.39
C LYS A 299 -18.11 -12.43 21.08
N PRO A 300 -19.47 -12.40 21.16
CA PRO A 300 -20.34 -12.40 19.98
C PRO A 300 -20.15 -11.17 19.07
N ILE A 301 -20.69 -11.24 17.84
CA ILE A 301 -20.57 -10.17 16.85
C ILE A 301 -21.20 -8.85 17.32
N ASP A 302 -22.29 -8.86 18.08
CA ASP A 302 -22.91 -7.63 18.59
C ASP A 302 -21.99 -6.85 19.52
N PHE A 303 -21.21 -7.57 20.34
CA PHE A 303 -20.17 -6.95 21.15
C PHE A 303 -19.06 -6.33 20.28
N MET A 304 -18.68 -7.02 19.21
CA MET A 304 -17.70 -6.50 18.24
C MET A 304 -18.20 -5.23 17.54
N ARG A 305 -19.48 -5.19 17.15
CA ARG A 305 -20.14 -4.01 16.54
C ARG A 305 -20.10 -2.81 17.48
N ASN A 306 -20.45 -3.02 18.75
CA ASN A 306 -20.39 -1.95 19.76
C ASN A 306 -18.97 -1.40 19.92
N ILE A 307 -17.96 -2.29 20.02
CA ILE A 307 -16.56 -1.89 20.12
C ILE A 307 -16.07 -1.17 18.87
N ARG A 308 -16.44 -1.65 17.69
CA ARG A 308 -16.14 -1.00 16.41
C ARG A 308 -16.67 0.43 16.39
N ASP A 309 -17.93 0.62 16.77
CA ASP A 309 -18.59 1.93 16.72
C ASP A 309 -18.05 2.89 17.80
N GLU A 310 -17.64 2.37 18.95
CA GLU A 310 -16.94 3.16 19.97
C GLU A 310 -15.55 3.60 19.49
N ILE A 311 -14.78 2.69 18.88
CA ILE A 311 -13.46 3.00 18.30
C ILE A 311 -13.60 4.04 17.19
N GLU A 312 -14.61 3.92 16.32
CA GLU A 312 -14.88 4.89 15.27
C GLU A 312 -15.06 6.31 15.85
N LYS A 313 -15.87 6.47 16.89
CA LYS A 313 -16.07 7.77 17.57
C LYS A 313 -14.77 8.32 18.15
N LYS A 314 -13.97 7.48 18.82
CA LYS A 314 -12.68 7.89 19.38
C LYS A 314 -11.68 8.31 18.29
N VAL A 315 -11.64 7.59 17.15
CA VAL A 315 -10.82 7.95 15.99
C VAL A 315 -11.27 9.28 15.38
N VAL A 316 -12.58 9.50 15.22
CA VAL A 316 -13.11 10.78 14.73
C VAL A 316 -12.69 11.93 15.66
N SER A 317 -12.77 11.73 16.98
CA SER A 317 -12.29 12.73 17.94
C SER A 317 -10.79 12.99 17.80
N LEU A 318 -9.99 11.92 17.71
CA LEU A 318 -8.54 12.01 17.56
C LEU A 318 -8.13 12.76 16.28
N ILE A 319 -8.85 12.56 15.17
CA ILE A 319 -8.53 13.24 13.91
C ILE A 319 -8.73 14.76 14.02
N LYS A 320 -9.71 15.22 14.82
CA LYS A 320 -9.98 16.65 15.03
C LYS A 320 -8.84 17.38 15.73
N ASP A 321 -7.99 16.69 16.48
CA ASP A 321 -6.79 17.28 17.10
C ASP A 321 -5.74 17.72 16.07
N PHE A 322 -5.88 17.31 14.80
CA PHE A 322 -4.95 17.63 13.70
C PHE A 322 -5.58 18.52 12.61
N GLU A 323 -6.74 19.12 12.89
CA GLU A 323 -7.36 20.16 12.04
C GLU A 323 -6.97 21.55 12.52
#